data_AF-A0A855A7Q2-F1
#
_entry.id   AF-A0A855A7Q2-F1
#
_cell.length_a   1.000
_cell.length_b   1.000
_cell.length_c   1.000
_cell.angle_alpha   90.00
_cell.angle_beta   90.00
_cell.angle_gamma   90.00
#
_symmetry.space_group_name_H-M   'P 1'
#
loop_
_entity.id
_entity.type
_entity.pdbx_description
1 polymer ?
#
loop_
_entity_poly.entity_id
_entity_poly.type
_entity_poly.pdbx_seq_one_letter_code
_entity_poly.pdbx_strand_id
1 'polypeptide(L)'
;MDLPRGIRFIAIQERVDILTGDGVEMTPFHNISKEWYAAQTSKKIRAVWQAKADNGRRVSSAVPFGHMKAPNDKEKWLIDEPAAKAVRKIYALCLAGRGASQIARQLEKEQILIINASTDYMRKR
;
A
#
# COMPACT_ATOMS: atom_id res chain seq x y z
N MET A 1 5.22 26.04 -29.82
CA MET A 1 4.41 26.06 -28.58
C MET A 1 5.38 26.42 -27.46
N ASP A 2 5.57 27.71 -27.18
CA ASP A 2 6.58 28.12 -26.19
C ASP A 2 6.07 27.84 -24.77
N LEU A 3 6.83 27.03 -24.03
CA LEU A 3 6.58 26.85 -22.61
C LEU A 3 6.86 28.19 -21.90
N PRO A 4 5.95 28.65 -21.02
CA PRO A 4 6.15 29.93 -20.33
C PRO A 4 7.43 29.81 -19.50
N ARG A 5 8.44 30.66 -19.83
CA ARG A 5 9.78 30.84 -19.21
C ARG A 5 11.02 30.43 -20.05
N GLY A 6 10.89 30.24 -21.36
CA GLY A 6 12.08 29.99 -22.21
C GLY A 6 12.73 28.62 -21.98
N ILE A 7 11.93 27.64 -21.57
CA ILE A 7 12.36 26.26 -21.32
C ILE A 7 12.25 25.46 -22.62
N ARG A 8 13.35 24.84 -23.06
CA ARG A 8 13.39 23.89 -24.18
C ARG A 8 13.15 22.48 -23.67
N PHE A 9 12.06 21.86 -24.11
CA PHE A 9 11.79 20.45 -23.85
C PHE A 9 12.33 19.60 -25.00
N ILE A 10 13.17 18.63 -24.66
CA ILE A 10 13.76 17.68 -25.59
C ILE A 10 13.47 16.28 -25.08
N ALA A 11 12.72 15.49 -25.84
CA ALA A 11 12.51 14.06 -25.56
C ALA A 11 13.27 13.23 -26.60
N ILE A 12 14.44 12.71 -26.21
CA ILE A 12 15.36 11.98 -27.10
C ILE A 12 14.70 10.73 -27.70
N GLN A 13 13.95 9.99 -26.89
CA GLN A 13 13.31 8.73 -27.30
C GLN A 13 12.19 8.94 -28.33
N GLU A 14 11.46 10.04 -28.23
CA GLU A 14 10.34 10.38 -29.12
C GLU A 14 10.77 11.31 -30.27
N ARG A 15 12.07 11.65 -30.35
CA ARG A 15 12.63 12.67 -31.26
C ARG A 15 11.83 13.98 -31.24
N VAL A 16 11.45 14.42 -30.03
CA VAL A 16 10.70 15.67 -29.84
C VAL A 16 11.64 16.78 -29.41
N ASP A 17 11.58 17.91 -30.10
CA ASP A 17 12.22 19.15 -29.68
C ASP A 17 11.28 20.34 -29.94
N ILE A 18 10.90 21.03 -28.87
CA ILE A 18 9.97 22.17 -28.97
C ILE A 18 10.59 23.34 -29.73
N LEU A 19 11.92 23.47 -29.75
CA LEU A 19 12.61 24.55 -30.46
C LEU A 19 12.56 24.36 -31.99
N THR A 20 12.77 23.12 -32.47
CA THR A 20 12.72 22.83 -33.91
C THR A 20 11.31 22.52 -34.40
N GLY A 21 10.39 22.17 -33.49
CA GLY A 21 9.02 21.75 -33.81
C GLY A 21 8.91 20.28 -34.18
N ASP A 22 10.02 19.55 -34.23
CA ASP A 22 10.06 18.14 -34.59
C ASP A 22 9.32 17.29 -33.55
N GLY A 23 8.43 16.41 -34.02
CA GLY A 23 7.71 15.44 -33.18
C GLY A 23 6.69 16.04 -32.19
N VAL A 24 6.57 17.38 -32.13
CA VAL A 24 5.68 18.08 -31.18
C VAL A 24 4.21 17.74 -31.42
N GLU A 25 3.82 17.57 -32.69
CA GLU A 25 2.44 17.24 -33.10
C GLU A 25 1.93 15.92 -32.50
N MET A 26 2.81 14.91 -32.39
CA MET A 26 2.47 13.58 -31.86
C MET A 26 2.64 13.46 -30.35
N THR A 27 3.25 14.45 -29.70
CA THR A 27 3.53 14.44 -28.26
C THR A 27 2.29 14.21 -27.40
N PRO A 28 1.12 14.84 -27.67
CA PRO A 28 -0.10 14.58 -26.90
C PRO A 28 -0.56 13.11 -27.00
N PHE A 29 -0.48 12.50 -28.18
CA PHE A 29 -0.87 11.11 -28.38
C PHE A 29 0.05 10.12 -27.67
N HIS A 30 1.36 10.37 -27.70
CA HIS A 30 2.33 9.57 -26.94
C HIS A 30 2.09 9.67 -25.43
N ASN A 31 1.79 10.87 -24.93
CA ASN A 31 1.50 11.07 -23.51
C ASN A 31 0.23 10.32 -23.08
N ILE A 32 -0.85 10.43 -23.86
CA ILE A 32 -2.09 9.68 -23.60
C ILE A 32 -1.82 8.17 -23.62
N SER A 33 -1.09 7.69 -24.62
CA SER A 33 -0.78 6.25 -24.75
C SER A 33 0.03 5.73 -23.56
N LYS A 34 1.03 6.50 -23.10
CA LYS A 34 1.85 6.16 -21.93
C LYS A 34 1.02 6.12 -20.64
N GLU A 35 0.19 7.13 -20.43
CA GLU A 35 -0.71 7.20 -19.27
C GLU A 35 -1.66 5.99 -19.26
N TRP A 36 -2.22 5.66 -20.43
CA TRP A 36 -3.15 4.53 -20.55
C TRP A 36 -2.46 3.19 -20.29
N TYR A 37 -1.24 3.01 -20.79
CA TYR A 37 -0.44 1.82 -20.52
C TYR A 37 -0.10 1.67 -19.02
N ALA A 38 0.29 2.76 -18.35
CA ALA A 38 0.53 2.78 -16.92
C ALA A 38 -0.74 2.46 -16.11
N ALA A 39 -1.88 3.00 -16.53
CA ALA A 39 -3.18 2.73 -15.92
C ALA A 39 -3.61 1.26 -16.08
N GLN A 40 -3.43 0.66 -17.26
CA GLN A 40 -3.73 -0.75 -17.50
C GLN A 40 -2.84 -1.68 -16.67
N THR A 41 -1.55 -1.39 -16.59
CA THR A 41 -0.62 -2.14 -15.74
C THR A 41 -1.05 -2.08 -14.27
N SER A 42 -1.38 -0.88 -13.78
CA SER A 42 -1.90 -0.68 -12.43
C SER A 42 -3.19 -1.47 -12.18
N LYS A 43 -4.11 -1.53 -13.15
CA LYS A 43 -5.35 -2.32 -13.03
C LYS A 43 -5.06 -3.82 -12.94
N LYS A 44 -4.15 -4.34 -13.77
CA LYS A 44 -3.75 -5.76 -13.75
C LYS A 44 -3.12 -6.14 -12.40
N ILE A 45 -2.22 -5.31 -11.87
CA ILE A 45 -1.60 -5.56 -10.56
C ILE A 45 -2.66 -5.58 -9.45
N ARG A 46 -3.58 -4.62 -9.44
CA ARG A 46 -4.70 -4.59 -8.48
C ARG A 46 -5.57 -5.84 -8.57
N ALA A 47 -5.88 -6.31 -9.78
CA ALA A 47 -6.64 -7.54 -9.97
C ALA A 47 -5.91 -8.77 -9.41
N VAL A 48 -4.59 -8.87 -9.60
CA VAL A 48 -3.76 -9.93 -8.99
C VAL A 48 -3.80 -9.86 -7.47
N TRP A 49 -3.73 -8.65 -6.89
CA TRP A 49 -3.82 -8.47 -5.43
C TRP A 49 -5.19 -8.84 -4.88
N GLN A 50 -6.27 -8.47 -5.58
CA GLN A 50 -7.63 -8.85 -5.20
C GLN A 50 -7.79 -10.37 -5.23
N ALA A 51 -7.37 -11.02 -6.32
CA ALA A 51 -7.43 -12.47 -6.44
C ALA A 51 -6.61 -13.18 -5.34
N LYS A 52 -5.46 -12.64 -4.93
CA LYS A 52 -4.72 -13.16 -3.78
C LYS A 52 -5.52 -13.00 -2.48
N ALA A 53 -6.12 -11.83 -2.24
CA ALA A 53 -6.92 -11.55 -1.05
C ALA A 53 -8.12 -12.50 -0.94
N ASP A 54 -8.86 -12.70 -2.04
CA ASP A 54 -10.05 -13.56 -2.08
C ASP A 54 -9.71 -15.03 -1.81
N ASN A 55 -8.50 -15.46 -2.19
CA ASN A 55 -7.98 -16.79 -1.91
C ASN A 55 -7.29 -16.91 -0.53
N GLY A 56 -7.38 -15.87 0.32
CA GLY A 56 -6.73 -15.86 1.65
C GLY A 56 -5.20 -15.86 1.58
N ARG A 57 -4.62 -15.51 0.43
CA ARG A 57 -3.17 -15.43 0.21
C ARG A 57 -2.66 -14.05 0.61
N ARG A 58 -1.40 -14.01 1.03
CA ARG A 58 -0.69 -12.78 1.34
C ARG A 58 -0.64 -11.81 0.16
N VAL A 59 -1.13 -10.60 0.40
CA VAL A 59 -1.08 -9.48 -0.56
C VAL A 59 0.12 -8.56 -0.31
N SER A 60 0.43 -8.27 0.95
CA SER A 60 1.48 -7.33 1.34
C SER A 60 2.65 -8.01 2.05
N SER A 61 3.83 -7.39 1.99
CA SER A 61 5.01 -7.89 2.69
C SER A 61 4.90 -7.73 4.22
N ALA A 62 4.16 -6.73 4.68
CA ALA A 62 3.92 -6.45 6.09
C ALA A 62 2.95 -7.47 6.70
N VAL A 63 3.24 -7.90 7.93
CA VAL A 63 2.38 -8.82 8.68
C VAL A 63 1.36 -8.00 9.47
N PRO A 64 0.05 -8.25 9.31
CA PRO A 64 -0.96 -7.59 10.14
C PRO A 64 -0.77 -7.95 11.62
N PHE A 65 -1.00 -6.99 12.53
CA PHE A 65 -0.96 -7.26 13.97
C PHE A 65 -1.99 -8.35 14.34
N GLY A 66 -1.63 -9.25 15.25
CA GLY A 66 -2.42 -10.44 15.54
C GLY A 66 -2.16 -11.63 14.62
N HIS A 67 -1.27 -11.48 13.63
CA HIS A 67 -0.86 -12.56 12.72
C HIS A 67 0.67 -12.74 12.72
N MET A 68 1.12 -13.92 12.29
CA MET A 68 2.52 -14.29 12.12
C MET A 68 2.73 -14.96 10.75
N LYS A 69 3.94 -14.86 10.20
CA LYS A 69 4.32 -15.60 8.99
C LYS A 69 4.27 -17.09 9.27
N ALA A 70 3.63 -17.88 8.40
CA ALA A 70 3.76 -19.33 8.54
C ALA A 70 5.21 -19.76 8.22
N PRO A 71 5.81 -20.66 9.03
CA PRO A 71 7.19 -21.10 8.81
C PRO A 71 7.35 -21.91 7.53
N ASN A 72 6.29 -22.64 7.12
CA ASN A 72 6.32 -23.56 5.98
C ASN A 72 5.69 -22.97 4.71
N ASP A 73 4.91 -21.88 4.82
CA ASP A 73 4.19 -21.28 3.69
C ASP A 73 4.22 -19.75 3.77
N LYS A 74 5.01 -19.13 2.90
CA LYS A 74 5.19 -17.66 2.87
C LYS A 74 3.93 -16.90 2.44
N GLU A 75 2.93 -17.60 1.92
CA GLU A 75 1.68 -17.02 1.44
C GLU A 75 0.56 -17.06 2.47
N LYS A 76 0.75 -17.75 3.60
CA LYS A 76 -0.25 -17.89 4.66
C LYS A 76 0.12 -17.11 5.91
N TRP A 77 -0.91 -16.55 6.53
CA TRP A 77 -0.84 -15.93 7.84
C TRP A 77 -1.35 -16.91 8.90
N LEU A 78 -0.58 -17.12 9.95
CA LEU A 78 -1.01 -17.83 11.14
C LEU A 78 -1.50 -16.82 12.18
N ILE A 79 -2.43 -17.21 13.03
CA ILE A 79 -2.90 -16.38 14.14
C ILE A 79 -1.81 -16.37 15.21
N ASP A 80 -1.37 -15.17 15.62
CA ASP A 80 -0.48 -15.01 16.76
C ASP A 80 -1.32 -14.82 18.02
N GLU A 81 -1.56 -15.89 18.76
CA GLU A 81 -2.50 -15.92 19.91
C GLU A 81 -2.29 -14.78 20.95
N PRO A 82 -1.06 -14.42 21.37
CA PRO A 82 -0.83 -13.30 22.27
C PRO A 82 -1.35 -11.96 21.71
N ALA A 83 -1.05 -11.65 20.45
CA ALA A 83 -1.49 -10.42 19.79
C ALA A 83 -2.97 -10.48 19.38
N ALA A 84 -3.48 -11.66 19.02
CA ALA A 84 -4.88 -11.88 18.66
C ALA A 84 -5.83 -11.62 19.85
N LYS A 85 -5.41 -11.93 21.08
CA LYS A 85 -6.18 -11.58 22.30
C LYS A 85 -6.41 -10.07 22.42
N ALA A 86 -5.40 -9.26 22.11
CA ALA A 86 -5.53 -7.80 22.12
C ALA A 86 -6.52 -7.32 21.05
N VAL A 87 -6.46 -7.88 19.84
CA VAL A 87 -7.40 -7.55 18.75
C VAL A 87 -8.85 -7.93 19.12
N ARG A 88 -9.07 -9.13 19.66
CA ARG A 88 -10.41 -9.57 20.12
C ARG A 88 -10.94 -8.67 21.24
N LYS A 89 -10.08 -8.22 22.15
CA LYS A 89 -10.44 -7.29 23.23
C LYS A 89 -10.84 -5.93 22.67
N ILE A 90 -10.07 -5.36 21.74
CA ILE A 90 -10.41 -4.11 21.06
C ILE A 90 -11.78 -4.22 20.41
N TYR A 91 -12.03 -5.31 19.68
CA TYR A 91 -13.31 -5.55 19.03
C TYR A 91 -14.48 -5.63 20.02
N ALA A 92 -14.31 -6.33 21.14
CA ALA A 92 -15.32 -6.40 22.20
C ALA A 92 -15.61 -5.02 22.83
N LEU A 93 -14.58 -4.19 23.04
CA LEU A 93 -14.75 -2.83 23.57
C LEU A 93 -15.46 -1.91 22.57
N CYS A 94 -15.18 -2.06 21.27
CA CYS A 94 -15.91 -1.35 20.22
C CYS A 94 -17.39 -1.76 20.19
N LEU A 95 -17.69 -3.06 20.27
CA LEU A 95 -19.06 -3.57 20.33
C LEU A 95 -19.80 -3.08 21.59
N ALA A 96 -19.08 -2.88 22.69
CA ALA A 96 -19.62 -2.28 23.91
C ALA A 96 -19.85 -0.76 23.81
N GLY A 97 -19.69 -0.15 22.63
CA GLY A 97 -19.96 1.26 22.38
C GLY A 97 -18.86 2.24 22.81
N ARG A 98 -17.65 1.75 23.12
CA ARG A 98 -16.53 2.63 23.50
C ARG A 98 -15.91 3.29 22.27
N GLY A 99 -15.60 4.58 22.39
CA GLY A 99 -14.90 5.33 21.35
C GLY A 99 -13.42 4.94 21.26
N ALA A 100 -12.84 5.05 20.06
CA ALA A 100 -11.45 4.67 19.79
C ALA A 100 -10.44 5.28 20.78
N SER A 101 -10.61 6.54 21.17
CA SER A 101 -9.74 7.21 22.15
C SER A 101 -9.83 6.63 23.56
N GLN A 102 -11.02 6.17 23.97
CA GLN A 102 -11.22 5.52 25.27
C GLN A 102 -10.57 4.15 25.29
N ILE A 103 -10.69 3.41 24.18
CA ILE A 103 -10.06 2.11 23.98
C ILE A 103 -8.54 2.24 24.02
N ALA A 104 -7.96 3.22 23.29
CA ALA A 104 -6.53 3.48 23.32
C ALA A 104 -6.00 3.77 24.73
N ARG A 105 -6.66 4.68 25.47
CA ARG A 105 -6.29 5.01 26.86
C ARG A 105 -6.38 3.80 27.81
N GLN A 106 -7.39 2.95 27.62
CA GLN A 106 -7.54 1.74 28.41
C GLN A 106 -6.39 0.76 28.14
N LEU A 107 -6.06 0.55 26.87
CA LEU A 107 -5.02 -0.40 26.49
C LEU A 107 -3.60 0.08 26.87
N GLU A 108 -3.38 1.40 26.83
CA GLU A 108 -2.15 2.03 27.32
C GLU A 108 -1.96 1.82 28.83
N LYS A 109 -3.04 1.99 29.62
CA LYS A 109 -3.04 1.67 31.06
C LYS A 109 -2.76 0.20 31.33
N GLU A 110 -3.28 -0.68 30.49
CA GLU A 110 -3.08 -2.13 30.59
C GLU A 110 -1.72 -2.58 30.02
N GLN A 111 -0.88 -1.65 29.53
CA GLN A 111 0.43 -1.91 28.91
C GLN A 111 0.35 -2.92 27.75
N ILE A 112 -0.78 -2.94 27.04
CA ILE A 112 -0.95 -3.77 25.85
C ILE A 112 -0.28 -3.03 24.69
N LEU A 113 0.84 -3.58 24.20
CA LEU A 113 1.62 -3.05 23.08
C LEU A 113 0.75 -2.98 21.82
N ILE A 114 0.42 -1.77 21.36
CA ILE A 114 -0.45 -1.58 20.20
C ILE A 114 0.25 -0.69 19.16
N ILE A 115 0.35 -1.27 17.96
CA ILE A 115 0.65 -0.67 16.66
C ILE A 115 2.09 -0.18 16.44
N ASN A 116 2.68 0.65 17.31
CA ASN A 116 4.09 1.08 17.14
C ASN A 116 5.07 -0.10 17.24
N ALA A 117 4.65 -1.18 17.89
CA ALA A 117 5.40 -2.39 18.11
C ALA A 117 5.20 -3.45 17.03
N SER A 118 4.49 -3.27 15.91
CA SER A 118 4.48 -4.35 14.88
C SER A 118 5.91 -4.64 14.38
N THR A 119 6.73 -3.60 14.30
CA THR A 119 8.18 -3.66 14.05
C THR A 119 8.97 -4.07 15.30
N ASP A 120 8.61 -3.60 16.49
CA ASP A 120 9.38 -3.81 17.73
C ASP A 120 9.11 -5.17 18.41
N TYR A 121 7.87 -5.67 18.35
CA TYR A 121 7.42 -7.01 18.75
C TYR A 121 8.09 -8.10 17.92
N MET A 122 8.23 -7.89 16.61
CA MET A 122 8.98 -8.80 15.72
C MET A 122 10.50 -8.72 15.92
N ARG A 123 11.01 -7.68 16.61
CA ARG A 123 12.44 -7.45 16.86
C ARG A 123 12.89 -7.94 18.25
N LYS A 124 11.96 -8.07 19.21
CA LYS A 124 12.19 -8.59 20.56
C LYS A 124 11.99 -10.10 20.70
N ARG A 125 11.75 -10.82 19.60
CA ARG A 125 11.57 -12.27 19.56
C ARG A 125 12.77 -12.97 18.94
#